data_AF-A0A2A5DBJ3-F1
#
_entry.id   AF-A0A2A5DBJ3-F1
#
_cell.length_a   1.000
_cell.length_b   1.000
_cell.length_c   1.000
_cell.angle_alpha   90.00
_cell.angle_beta   90.00
_cell.angle_gamma   90.00
#
_symmetry.space_group_name_H-M   'P 1'
#
loop_
_entity.id
_entity.type
_entity.pdbx_description
1 polymer ?
#
loop_
_entity_poly.entity_id
_entity_poly.type
_entity_poly.pdbx_seq_one_letter_code
_entity_poly.pdbx_strand_id
1 'polypeptide(L)'
;MFGDDLIDEFTISKSLRAGQSQVEMFTPEGVNINEIPEGLDMWLSRIKDSGGTVKAQAKPEPGEGTRGFLGIFIDVALYLIGLAKDEYVYSPADEYDARLIYDKATGNVEKVLFIKRAPNT
;
A
#
# COMPACT_ATOMS: atom_id res chain seq x y z
N MET A 1 -7.83 -5.61 -25.92
CA MET A 1 -7.29 -6.35 -24.75
C MET A 1 -6.82 -5.29 -23.78
N PHE A 2 -7.70 -4.88 -22.87
CA PHE A 2 -7.32 -4.09 -21.69
C PHE A 2 -6.97 -5.14 -20.64
N GLY A 3 -5.72 -5.15 -20.17
CA GLY A 3 -5.27 -6.11 -19.16
C GLY A 3 -6.09 -5.97 -17.88
N ASP A 4 -6.17 -7.06 -17.14
CA ASP A 4 -6.74 -7.23 -15.80
C ASP A 4 -6.09 -6.30 -14.74
N ASP A 5 -6.10 -4.99 -14.94
CA ASP A 5 -5.53 -4.06 -13.98
C ASP A 5 -6.53 -3.83 -12.86
N LEU A 6 -6.37 -4.63 -11.80
CA LEU A 6 -7.13 -4.54 -10.55
C LEU A 6 -6.95 -3.17 -9.86
N ILE A 7 -5.95 -2.37 -10.26
CA ILE A 7 -5.54 -1.14 -9.60
C ILE A 7 -5.60 0.04 -10.58
N ASP A 8 -6.34 1.11 -10.24
CA ASP A 8 -6.36 2.35 -11.02
C ASP A 8 -5.14 3.24 -10.68
N GLU A 9 -4.03 2.95 -11.34
CA GLU A 9 -2.74 3.63 -11.14
C GLU A 9 -2.81 5.15 -11.37
N PHE A 10 -3.66 5.60 -12.31
CA PHE A 10 -3.77 7.02 -12.64
C PHE A 10 -4.38 7.80 -11.48
N THR A 11 -5.45 7.28 -10.88
CA THR A 11 -6.12 7.91 -9.75
C THR A 11 -5.20 8.00 -8.53
N ILE A 12 -4.42 6.96 -8.27
CA ILE A 12 -3.45 6.92 -7.18
C ILE A 12 -2.34 7.95 -7.41
N SER A 13 -1.70 7.91 -8.58
CA SER A 13 -0.63 8.82 -8.95
C SER A 13 -1.05 10.29 -8.81
N LYS A 14 -2.26 10.63 -9.28
CA LYS A 14 -2.80 11.98 -9.16
C LYS A 14 -3.04 12.40 -7.69
N SER A 15 -3.55 11.49 -6.86
CA SER A 15 -3.86 11.79 -5.46
C SER A 15 -2.61 12.00 -4.62
N LEU A 16 -1.58 11.17 -4.85
CA LEU A 16 -0.28 11.31 -4.19
C LEU A 16 0.44 12.58 -4.64
N ARG A 17 0.42 12.92 -5.95
CA ARG A 17 1.01 14.18 -6.45
C ARG A 17 0.33 15.42 -5.86
N ALA A 18 -0.96 15.35 -5.54
CA ALA A 18 -1.66 16.44 -4.88
C ALA A 18 -1.16 16.69 -3.44
N GLY A 19 -0.29 15.82 -2.91
CA GLY A 19 0.37 16.01 -1.62
C GLY A 19 -0.55 15.84 -0.42
N GLN A 20 -1.65 15.08 -0.58
CA GLN A 20 -2.57 14.78 0.50
C GLN A 20 -1.83 14.07 1.65
N SER A 21 -2.16 14.43 2.90
CA SER A 21 -1.51 13.84 4.08
C SER A 21 -1.76 12.34 4.20
N GLN A 22 -2.91 11.88 3.69
CA GLN A 22 -3.28 10.49 3.63
C GLN A 22 -4.12 10.24 2.37
N VAL A 23 -3.83 9.14 1.67
CA VAL A 23 -4.62 8.65 0.54
C VAL A 23 -5.06 7.23 0.85
N GLU A 24 -6.37 6.96 0.77
CA GLU A 24 -6.91 5.61 0.91
C GLU A 24 -7.20 5.02 -0.48
N MET A 25 -6.69 3.82 -0.73
CA MET A 25 -6.99 3.04 -1.92
C MET A 25 -7.69 1.76 -1.51
N PHE A 26 -8.93 1.58 -1.92
CA PHE A 26 -9.63 0.30 -1.75
C PHE A 26 -9.12 -0.70 -2.78
N THR A 27 -8.80 -1.90 -2.32
CA THR A 27 -8.34 -2.99 -3.19
C THR A 27 -9.53 -3.82 -3.62
N PRO A 28 -9.59 -4.27 -4.89
CA PRO A 28 -10.65 -5.17 -5.33
C PRO A 28 -10.48 -6.57 -4.71
N GLU A 29 -11.50 -7.41 -4.88
CA GLU A 29 -11.42 -8.81 -4.50
C GLU A 29 -10.24 -9.51 -5.22
N GLY A 30 -9.56 -10.41 -4.51
CA GLY A 30 -8.41 -11.15 -5.03
C GLY A 30 -7.03 -10.59 -4.64
N VAL A 31 -6.94 -9.36 -4.12
CA VAL A 31 -5.69 -8.85 -3.56
C VAL A 31 -5.41 -9.51 -2.20
N ASN A 32 -4.33 -10.29 -2.11
CA ASN A 32 -3.95 -11.01 -0.90
C ASN A 32 -2.58 -10.55 -0.39
N ILE A 33 -2.41 -10.47 0.92
CA ILE A 33 -1.16 -10.03 1.55
C ILE A 33 0.03 -10.95 1.23
N ASN A 34 -0.23 -12.23 0.92
CA ASN A 34 0.80 -13.20 0.56
C ASN A 34 1.11 -13.21 -0.95
N GLU A 35 0.24 -12.60 -1.76
CA GLU A 35 0.34 -12.57 -3.22
C GLU A 35 -0.12 -11.18 -3.70
N ILE A 36 0.79 -10.21 -3.52
CA ILE A 36 0.54 -8.83 -3.92
C ILE A 36 0.59 -8.74 -5.46
N PRO A 37 -0.45 -8.21 -6.12
CA PRO A 37 -0.44 -8.02 -7.57
C PRO A 37 0.68 -7.08 -8.01
N GLU A 38 1.24 -7.32 -9.21
CA GLU A 38 2.41 -6.60 -9.74
C GLU A 38 2.26 -5.08 -9.69
N GLY A 39 1.12 -4.52 -10.13
CA GLY A 39 0.90 -3.08 -10.11
C GLY A 39 0.98 -2.49 -8.70
N LEU A 40 0.39 -3.15 -7.69
CA LEU A 40 0.49 -2.72 -6.29
C LEU A 40 1.91 -2.91 -5.74
N ASP A 41 2.57 -4.01 -6.09
CA ASP A 41 3.96 -4.26 -5.69
C ASP A 41 4.89 -3.13 -6.16
N MET A 42 4.72 -2.64 -7.39
CA MET A 42 5.51 -1.52 -7.91
C MET A 42 5.39 -0.25 -7.05
N TRP A 43 4.17 0.13 -6.66
CA TRP A 43 3.93 1.27 -5.77
C TRP A 43 4.61 1.07 -4.40
N LEU A 44 4.44 -0.10 -3.80
CA LEU A 44 4.98 -0.41 -2.48
C LEU A 44 6.51 -0.55 -2.50
N SER A 45 7.07 -1.10 -3.56
CA SER A 45 8.51 -1.23 -3.77
C SER A 45 9.14 0.15 -3.95
N ARG A 46 8.50 1.07 -4.67
CA ARG A 46 8.96 2.47 -4.77
C ARG A 46 9.01 3.19 -3.41
N ILE A 47 8.03 2.93 -2.55
CA ILE A 47 8.05 3.43 -1.16
C ILE A 47 9.28 2.90 -0.41
N LYS A 48 9.55 1.60 -0.46
CA LYS A 48 10.73 1.03 0.22
C LYS A 48 12.04 1.58 -0.33
N ASP A 49 12.15 1.70 -1.65
CA ASP A 49 13.39 2.15 -2.31
C ASP A 49 13.70 3.64 -2.05
N SER A 50 12.68 4.46 -1.81
CA SER A 50 12.82 5.85 -1.36
C SER A 50 13.02 5.98 0.17
N GLY A 51 13.19 4.86 0.87
CA GLY A 51 13.41 4.79 2.32
C GLY A 51 12.14 4.93 3.16
N GLY A 52 10.96 4.83 2.56
CA GLY A 52 9.69 4.75 3.26
C GLY A 52 9.44 3.35 3.83
N THR A 53 8.41 3.23 4.66
CA THR A 53 8.02 1.99 5.32
C THR A 53 6.75 1.40 4.70
N VAL A 54 6.76 0.10 4.48
CA VAL A 54 5.57 -0.66 4.05
C VAL A 54 5.25 -1.71 5.09
N LYS A 55 4.13 -1.54 5.78
CA LYS A 55 3.67 -2.45 6.82
C LYS A 55 2.27 -2.96 6.51
N ALA A 56 1.91 -4.09 7.08
CA ALA A 56 0.53 -4.54 7.10
C ALA A 56 -0.01 -4.65 8.52
N GLN A 57 -1.30 -4.41 8.65
CA GLN A 57 -2.04 -4.45 9.90
C GLN A 57 -3.34 -5.23 9.68
N ALA A 58 -3.58 -6.24 10.51
CA ALA A 58 -4.86 -6.93 10.50
C ALA A 58 -5.99 -5.96 10.90
N LYS A 59 -7.14 -6.05 10.25
CA LYS A 59 -8.34 -5.34 10.69
C LYS A 59 -8.74 -5.83 12.09
N PRO A 60 -9.21 -4.94 12.98
CA PRO A 60 -9.72 -5.36 14.28
C PRO A 60 -10.98 -6.22 14.10
N GLU A 61 -11.10 -7.30 14.86
CA GLU A 61 -12.31 -8.13 14.80
C GLU A 61 -13.50 -7.39 15.48
N PRO A 62 -14.73 -7.56 14.98
CA PRO A 62 -15.91 -7.00 15.62
C PRO A 62 -16.04 -7.53 17.07
N GLY A 63 -15.84 -6.66 18.06
CA GLY A 63 -15.92 -7.01 19.48
C GLY A 63 -14.59 -7.04 20.22
N GLU A 64 -13.44 -6.97 19.51
CA GLU A 64 -12.16 -6.70 20.15
C GLU A 64 -12.07 -5.22 20.53
N GLY A 65 -12.05 -4.95 21.84
CA GLY A 65 -11.86 -3.60 22.35
C GLY A 65 -10.53 -3.02 21.84
N THR A 66 -10.57 -1.77 21.37
CA THR A 66 -9.41 -0.99 20.88
C THR A 66 -8.24 -0.87 21.88
N ARG A 67 -8.43 -1.29 23.14
CA ARG A 67 -7.40 -1.31 24.19
C ARG A 67 -6.45 -2.51 24.13
N GLY A 68 -6.84 -3.62 23.47
CA GLY A 68 -6.01 -4.84 23.37
C GLY A 68 -5.35 -5.03 22.00
N PHE A 69 -5.83 -4.32 20.98
CA PHE A 69 -5.29 -4.39 19.62
C PHE A 69 -4.03 -3.50 19.51
N LEU A 70 -2.96 -3.92 20.18
CA LEU A 70 -1.61 -3.49 19.83
C LEU A 70 -1.34 -4.08 18.44
N GLY A 71 -1.80 -3.36 17.42
CA GLY A 71 -1.77 -3.81 16.03
C GLY A 71 -0.35 -4.25 15.68
N ILE A 72 -0.17 -5.57 15.55
CA ILE A 72 1.10 -6.13 15.14
C ILE A 72 1.30 -5.70 13.69
N PHE A 73 2.26 -4.81 13.48
CA PHE A 73 2.68 -4.43 12.14
C PHE A 73 3.66 -5.48 11.63
N ILE A 74 3.31 -6.12 10.52
CA ILE A 74 4.20 -7.07 9.84
C ILE A 74 4.84 -6.40 8.62
N ASP A 75 6.08 -6.76 8.34
CA ASP A 75 6.74 -6.39 7.10
C ASP A 75 6.12 -7.14 5.93
N VAL A 76 5.78 -6.41 4.87
CA VAL A 76 5.26 -7.00 3.64
C VAL A 76 6.43 -7.47 2.78
N ALA A 77 6.40 -8.73 2.35
CA ALA A 77 7.33 -9.25 1.35
C ALA A 77 6.93 -8.69 -0.01
N LEU A 78 7.84 -7.97 -0.65
CA LEU A 78 7.65 -7.35 -1.95
C LEU A 78 8.66 -7.94 -2.91
N TYR A 79 8.25 -8.21 -4.14
CA TYR A 79 9.17 -8.56 -5.19
C TYR A 79 9.73 -7.24 -5.73
N LEU A 80 11.02 -6.98 -5.45
CA LEU A 80 11.74 -5.81 -5.98
C LEU A 80 11.95 -5.95 -7.49
N ILE A 81 10.86 -5.98 -8.26
CA ILE A 81 10.87 -6.02 -9.71
C ILE A 81 11.40 -4.67 -10.16
N GLY A 82 12.57 -4.68 -10.80
CA GLY A 82 13.39 -3.49 -11.04
C GLY A 82 12.57 -2.29 -11.52
N LEU A 83 12.59 -1.21 -10.74
CA LEU A 83 11.87 0.07 -10.92
C LEU A 83 12.25 0.85 -12.21
N ALA A 84 12.80 0.19 -13.22
CA ALA A 84 13.17 0.80 -14.49
C ALA A 84 11.95 1.11 -15.40
N LYS A 85 10.74 0.67 -15.03
CA LYS A 85 9.51 1.00 -15.75
C LYS A 85 8.75 2.12 -15.03
N ASP A 86 8.71 3.27 -15.69
CA ASP A 86 7.83 4.41 -15.41
C ASP A 86 8.03 5.19 -14.10
N GLU A 87 9.25 5.71 -13.91
CA GLU A 87 9.58 6.67 -12.84
C GLU A 87 8.54 7.83 -12.73
N TYR A 88 7.96 8.29 -13.84
CA TYR A 88 6.92 9.32 -13.80
C TYR A 88 5.67 8.87 -13.05
N VAL A 89 5.17 7.66 -13.28
CA VAL A 89 3.91 7.18 -12.68
C VAL A 89 4.06 6.99 -11.18
N TYR A 90 5.15 6.33 -10.75
CA TYR A 90 5.35 5.85 -9.38
C TYR A 90 6.13 6.81 -8.46
N SER A 91 6.92 7.76 -9.00
CA SER A 91 7.64 8.76 -8.18
C SER A 91 6.81 9.50 -7.12
N PRO A 92 5.50 9.74 -7.27
CA PRO A 92 4.72 10.37 -6.21
C PRO A 92 4.69 9.58 -4.90
N ALA A 93 4.91 8.26 -4.95
CA ALA A 93 5.00 7.43 -3.76
C ALA A 93 6.28 7.65 -2.94
N ASP A 94 7.28 8.34 -3.48
CA ASP A 94 8.56 8.61 -2.78
C ASP A 94 8.37 9.39 -1.48
N GLU A 95 7.30 10.16 -1.37
CA GLU A 95 7.02 10.97 -0.18
C GLU A 95 6.17 10.25 0.87
N TYR A 96 5.89 8.96 0.70
CA TYR A 96 4.86 8.26 1.49
C TYR A 96 5.40 7.01 2.20
N ASP A 97 4.77 6.66 3.32
CA ASP A 97 4.73 5.32 3.88
C ASP A 97 3.45 4.62 3.40
N ALA A 98 3.41 3.28 3.46
CA ALA A 98 2.21 2.51 3.18
C ALA A 98 1.82 1.57 4.33
N ARG A 99 0.51 1.47 4.54
CA ARG A 99 -0.10 0.50 5.45
C ARG A 99 -1.20 -0.28 4.76
N LEU A 100 -1.01 -1.59 4.63
CA LEU A 100 -2.02 -2.51 4.12
C LEU A 100 -2.95 -2.92 5.27
N ILE A 101 -4.26 -2.77 5.08
CA ILE A 101 -5.26 -3.27 6.02
C ILE A 101 -5.83 -4.56 5.46
N TYR A 102 -5.67 -5.67 6.19
CA TYR A 102 -6.04 -6.99 5.70
C TYR A 102 -6.93 -7.76 6.68
N ASP A 103 -7.73 -8.66 6.15
CA ASP A 103 -8.49 -9.64 6.91
C ASP A 103 -7.57 -10.77 7.37
N LYS A 104 -7.45 -10.97 8.68
CA LYS A 104 -6.52 -11.96 9.26
C LYS A 104 -6.86 -13.41 8.91
N ALA A 105 -8.13 -13.73 8.71
CA ALA A 105 -8.58 -15.10 8.44
C ALA A 105 -8.29 -15.52 7.00
N THR A 106 -8.35 -14.58 6.06
CA THR A 106 -8.24 -14.84 4.63
C THR A 106 -6.95 -14.31 4.00
N GLY A 107 -6.30 -13.33 4.63
CA GLY A 107 -5.19 -12.58 4.04
C GLY A 107 -5.63 -11.53 3.03
N ASN A 108 -6.94 -11.36 2.79
CA ASN A 108 -7.44 -10.41 1.81
C ASN A 108 -7.15 -8.98 2.25
N VAL A 109 -6.51 -8.21 1.38
CA VAL A 109 -6.27 -6.79 1.60
C VAL A 109 -7.57 -6.06 1.23
N GLU A 110 -8.07 -5.22 2.13
CA GLU A 110 -9.28 -4.41 1.89
C GLU A 110 -8.92 -3.01 1.40
N LYS A 111 -7.81 -2.47 1.92
CA LYS A 111 -7.29 -1.18 1.49
C LYS A 111 -5.81 -1.00 1.77
N VAL A 112 -5.21 -0.07 1.04
CA VAL A 112 -3.88 0.47 1.27
C VAL A 112 -4.00 1.93 1.66
N LEU A 113 -3.36 2.29 2.77
CA LEU A 113 -3.25 3.66 3.25
C LEU A 113 -1.86 4.17 2.89
N PHE A 114 -1.78 5.19 2.05
CA PHE A 114 -0.55 5.95 1.82
C PHE A 114 -0.55 7.12 2.79
N ILE A 115 0.52 7.25 3.58
CA ILE A 115 0.64 8.26 4.63
C ILE A 115 1.84 9.14 4.30
N LYS A 116 1.62 10.44 4.12
CA LYS A 116 2.69 11.36 3.75
C LYS A 116 3.74 11.41 4.86
N ARG A 117 4.99 11.17 4.51
CA ARG A 117 6.11 11.26 5.45
C ARG A 117 6.28 12.70 5.90
N ALA A 118 6.67 12.90 7.16
CA ALA A 118 7.10 14.21 7.60
C ALA A 118 8.31 14.65 6.76
N PRO A 119 8.39 15.92 6.35
CA PRO A 119 9.58 16.41 5.66
C PRO A 119 10.81 16.18 6.57
N ASN A 120 11.80 15.46 6.06
CA ASN A 120 13.09 15.31 6.74
C ASN A 120 13.64 16.72 6.98
N THR A 121 13.74 17.12 8.25
CA THR A 121 14.25 18.43 8.67
C THR A 121 15.75 18.37 8.88
#